data_AF-A0A0C3G5Z7-F1
#
_entry.id   AF-A0A0C3G5Z7-F1
#
_cell.length_a   1.000
_cell.length_b   1.000
_cell.length_c   1.000
_cell.angle_alpha   90.00
_cell.angle_beta   90.00
_cell.angle_gamma   90.00
#
_symmetry.space_group_name_H-M   'P 1'
#
loop_
_entity.id
_entity.type
_entity.pdbx_description
1 polymer ?
#
loop_
_entity_poly.entity_id
_entity_poly.type
_entity_poly.pdbx_seq_one_letter_code
_entity_poly.pdbx_strand_id
1 'polypeptide(L)'
;MAKGGKKKGPPYLDDPGCKYVVIIDPWGMDSTKNRTSEDVDRLGSWVSFMLREQSENSEVLLEVVYMRGTQNEVILQLSENVDLGPLLGEHRWREFLKSKPTNSSCTASYLLEYNYTVNGKPDNHNWADHYPELKPFFPAFKADITYPRAHYVNATRFGHLKSLVLPLPKERERTPTPPPTDVSIDSFSFWFCDVDLLTY
;
A
#
# COMPACT_ATOMS: atom_id res chain seq x y z
N MET A 1 8.77 34.75 -27.46
CA MET A 1 9.52 34.07 -26.37
C MET A 1 8.76 34.34 -25.08
N ALA A 2 7.95 33.39 -24.60
CA ALA A 2 7.24 33.53 -23.34
C ALA A 2 8.22 33.32 -22.18
N LYS A 3 8.30 34.29 -21.27
CA LYS A 3 9.11 34.21 -20.04
C LYS A 3 8.65 33.01 -19.22
N GLY A 4 9.54 32.04 -19.01
CA GLY A 4 9.30 30.92 -18.11
C GLY A 4 8.96 31.44 -16.72
N GLY A 5 7.71 31.21 -16.30
CA GLY A 5 7.31 31.43 -14.91
C GLY A 5 8.20 30.61 -14.00
N LYS A 6 8.77 31.24 -12.97
CA LYS A 6 9.55 30.52 -11.94
C LYS A 6 8.68 29.40 -11.39
N LYS A 7 9.14 28.15 -11.49
CA LYS A 7 8.54 27.02 -10.77
C LYS A 7 8.46 27.42 -9.29
N LYS A 8 7.26 27.47 -8.71
CA LYS A 8 7.09 27.74 -7.29
C LYS A 8 7.82 26.63 -6.54
N GLY A 9 8.74 26.99 -5.65
CA GLY A 9 9.36 26.02 -4.74
C GLY A 9 8.39 25.63 -3.63
N PRO A 10 8.71 24.59 -2.85
CA PRO A 10 7.89 24.21 -1.70
C PRO A 10 7.80 25.34 -0.66
N PRO A 11 6.70 25.40 0.14
CA PRO A 11 5.60 24.46 0.13
C PRO A 11 4.63 24.70 -1.04
N TYR A 12 4.20 23.61 -1.67
CA TYR A 12 3.12 23.61 -2.66
C TYR A 12 1.78 23.60 -1.91
N LEU A 13 1.00 24.66 -2.09
CA LEU A 13 -0.26 24.90 -1.37
C LEU A 13 -1.47 24.88 -2.31
N ASP A 14 -1.24 24.70 -3.61
CA ASP A 14 -2.27 24.47 -4.59
C ASP A 14 -2.89 23.08 -4.41
N ASP A 15 -4.18 22.98 -4.73
CA ASP A 15 -4.86 21.71 -4.83
C ASP A 15 -4.45 21.01 -6.13
N PRO A 16 -3.84 19.82 -6.06
CA PRO A 16 -3.45 19.08 -7.26
C PRO A 16 -4.64 18.59 -8.09
N GLY A 17 -5.88 18.56 -7.55
CA GLY A 17 -7.06 18.01 -8.23
C GLY A 17 -6.96 16.51 -8.51
N CYS A 18 -6.07 15.82 -7.80
CA CYS A 18 -5.79 14.39 -7.93
C CYS A 18 -5.07 13.89 -6.66
N LYS A 19 -4.92 12.57 -6.55
CA LYS A 19 -4.20 11.95 -5.43
C LYS A 19 -2.95 11.24 -5.91
N TYR A 20 -1.89 11.31 -5.11
CA TYR A 20 -0.61 10.71 -5.44
C TYR A 20 -0.23 9.61 -4.45
N VAL A 21 0.16 8.45 -4.97
CA VAL A 21 0.62 7.29 -4.18
C VAL A 21 2.00 6.87 -4.65
N VAL A 22 2.93 6.70 -3.73
CA VAL A 22 4.23 6.09 -4.00
C VAL A 22 4.13 4.58 -3.81
N ILE A 23 4.53 3.83 -4.83
CA ILE A 23 4.69 2.38 -4.75
C ILE A 23 6.16 2.03 -4.74
N ILE A 24 6.59 1.35 -3.68
CA ILE A 24 7.93 0.79 -3.54
C ILE A 24 7.85 -0.69 -3.90
N ASP A 25 8.82 -1.15 -4.69
CA ASP A 25 8.87 -2.51 -5.24
C ASP A 25 7.55 -2.90 -5.95
N PRO A 26 7.15 -2.17 -7.01
CA PRO A 26 5.87 -2.38 -7.67
C PRO A 26 5.74 -3.80 -8.24
N TRP A 27 4.60 -4.44 -7.96
CA TRP A 27 4.26 -5.72 -8.56
C TRP A 27 4.07 -5.57 -10.08
N GLY A 28 4.46 -6.59 -10.84
CA GLY A 28 4.27 -6.62 -12.29
C GLY A 28 5.27 -5.79 -13.09
N MET A 29 6.27 -5.19 -12.44
CA MET A 29 7.35 -4.45 -13.08
C MET A 29 8.69 -5.18 -13.02
N ASP A 30 9.48 -5.04 -14.08
CA ASP A 30 10.88 -5.43 -14.11
C ASP A 30 11.78 -4.44 -13.33
N SER A 31 13.05 -4.82 -13.19
CA SER A 31 14.16 -3.97 -12.78
C SER A 31 14.17 -2.64 -13.53
N THR A 32 14.63 -1.58 -12.87
CA THR A 32 14.53 -0.19 -13.38
C THR A 32 15.09 0.02 -14.79
N LYS A 33 16.08 -0.78 -15.20
CA LYS A 33 16.74 -0.69 -16.50
C LYS A 33 15.97 -1.36 -17.64
N ASN A 34 15.07 -2.29 -17.31
CA ASN A 34 14.38 -3.14 -18.28
C ASN A 34 12.86 -2.91 -18.29
N ARG A 35 12.37 -1.86 -17.62
CA ARG A 35 10.95 -1.54 -17.59
C ARG A 35 10.42 -1.22 -18.99
N THR A 36 9.29 -1.81 -19.32
CA THR A 36 8.58 -1.67 -20.58
C THR A 36 7.20 -1.05 -20.39
N SER A 37 6.52 -0.68 -21.47
CA SER A 37 5.12 -0.27 -21.40
C SER A 37 4.21 -1.40 -20.89
N GLU A 38 4.52 -2.65 -21.19
CA GLU A 38 3.78 -3.81 -20.68
C GLU A 38 3.85 -3.92 -19.15
N ASP A 39 4.98 -3.54 -18.55
CA ASP A 39 5.12 -3.48 -17.08
C ASP A 39 4.22 -2.39 -16.47
N VAL A 40 4.07 -1.27 -17.16
CA VAL A 40 3.16 -0.18 -16.76
C VAL A 40 1.70 -0.64 -16.86
N ASP A 41 1.32 -1.31 -17.95
CA ASP A 41 -0.02 -1.89 -18.15
C ASP A 41 -0.34 -2.93 -17.06
N ARG A 42 0.62 -3.81 -16.73
CA ARG A 42 0.49 -4.81 -15.66
C ARG A 42 0.29 -4.16 -14.30
N LEU A 43 1.13 -3.17 -13.95
CA LEU A 43 0.98 -2.41 -12.71
C LEU A 43 -0.40 -1.73 -12.66
N GLY A 44 -0.80 -1.07 -13.75
CA GLY A 44 -2.06 -0.36 -13.82
C GLY A 44 -3.27 -1.27 -13.69
N SER A 45 -3.19 -2.47 -14.25
CA SER A 45 -4.24 -3.49 -14.10
C SER A 45 -4.36 -4.00 -12.67
N TRP A 46 -3.24 -4.26 -11.99
CA TRP A 46 -3.25 -4.66 -10.58
C TRP A 46 -3.80 -3.56 -9.67
N VAL A 47 -3.38 -2.31 -9.88
CA VAL A 47 -3.88 -1.15 -9.13
C VAL A 47 -5.38 -0.95 -9.35
N SER A 48 -5.84 -1.02 -10.60
CA SER A 48 -7.25 -0.91 -10.93
C SER A 48 -8.08 -2.01 -10.27
N PHE A 49 -7.56 -3.24 -10.20
CA PHE A 49 -8.20 -4.33 -9.48
C PHE A 49 -8.30 -4.04 -7.97
N MET A 50 -7.21 -3.61 -7.33
CA MET A 50 -7.22 -3.22 -5.92
C MET A 50 -8.27 -2.15 -5.62
N LEU A 51 -8.35 -1.13 -6.48
CA LEU A 51 -9.26 -0.01 -6.32
C LEU A 51 -10.72 -0.45 -6.45
N ARG A 52 -11.04 -1.29 -7.44
CA ARG A 52 -12.40 -1.84 -7.63
C ARG A 52 -12.86 -2.72 -6.46
N GLU A 53 -11.96 -3.50 -5.89
CA GLU A 53 -12.30 -4.37 -4.75
C GLU A 53 -12.52 -3.60 -3.44
N GLN A 54 -11.95 -2.40 -3.33
CA GLN A 54 -12.02 -1.57 -2.11
C GLN A 54 -13.04 -0.42 -2.23
N SER A 55 -13.54 -0.14 -3.43
CA SER A 55 -14.48 0.94 -3.72
C SER A 55 -15.76 0.40 -4.33
N GLU A 56 -16.90 0.72 -3.72
CA GLU A 56 -18.23 0.44 -4.31
C GLU A 56 -18.46 1.22 -5.61
N ASN A 57 -17.68 2.30 -5.85
CA ASN A 57 -17.75 3.10 -7.06
C ASN A 57 -16.86 2.52 -8.18
N SER A 58 -17.49 2.25 -9.33
CA SER A 58 -16.91 1.59 -10.50
C SER A 58 -16.00 2.47 -11.37
N GLU A 59 -15.91 3.78 -11.13
CA GLU A 59 -15.19 4.75 -11.98
C GLU A 59 -13.83 5.20 -11.41
N VAL A 60 -13.22 4.39 -10.55
CA VAL A 60 -11.90 4.73 -10.02
C VAL A 60 -10.81 4.44 -11.06
N LEU A 61 -10.14 5.49 -11.53
CA LEU A 61 -9.13 5.42 -12.60
C LEU A 61 -7.74 5.77 -12.08
N LEU A 62 -6.79 4.90 -12.40
CA LEU A 62 -5.38 5.24 -12.45
C LEU A 62 -5.13 6.03 -13.74
N GLU A 63 -4.64 7.25 -13.62
CA GLU A 63 -4.43 8.16 -14.75
C GLU A 63 -3.00 8.09 -15.28
N VAL A 64 -2.01 8.17 -14.39
CA VAL A 64 -0.60 8.29 -14.76
C VAL A 64 0.29 7.49 -13.82
N VAL A 65 1.31 6.85 -14.39
CA VAL A 65 2.42 6.23 -13.68
C VAL A 65 3.69 7.03 -13.96
N TYR A 66 4.23 7.64 -12.92
CA TYR A 66 5.48 8.39 -12.96
C TYR A 66 6.66 7.51 -12.56
N MET A 67 7.69 7.47 -13.41
CA MET A 67 8.86 6.61 -13.21
C MET A 67 10.18 7.37 -13.35
N ARG A 68 11.24 6.81 -12.74
CA ARG A 68 12.63 7.22 -12.93
C ARG A 68 13.48 5.98 -13.18
N GLY A 69 14.39 6.04 -14.16
CA GLY A 69 15.20 4.88 -14.55
C GLY A 69 16.22 4.40 -13.50
N THR A 70 16.48 5.19 -12.46
CA THR A 70 17.42 4.87 -11.39
C THR A 70 16.74 4.41 -10.10
N GLN A 71 15.41 4.46 -10.03
CA GLN A 71 14.64 4.28 -8.80
C GLN A 71 13.62 3.16 -8.97
N ASN A 72 13.52 2.30 -7.94
CA ASN A 72 12.58 1.19 -7.94
C ASN A 72 11.16 1.65 -7.62
N GLU A 73 11.02 2.75 -6.90
CA GLU A 73 9.75 3.36 -6.61
C GLU A 73 9.13 4.05 -7.83
N VAL A 74 7.80 4.09 -7.84
CA VAL A 74 7.00 4.79 -8.85
C VAL A 74 5.94 5.64 -8.14
N ILE A 75 5.48 6.71 -8.78
CA ILE A 75 4.39 7.55 -8.25
C ILE A 75 3.18 7.35 -9.15
N LEU A 76 2.03 7.05 -8.55
CA LEU A 76 0.77 6.94 -9.24
C LEU A 76 -0.01 8.24 -9.08
N GLN A 77 -0.65 8.70 -10.16
CA GLN A 77 -1.71 9.69 -10.11
C GLN A 77 -3.06 9.01 -10.23
N LEU A 78 -3.88 9.20 -9.21
CA LEU A 78 -5.23 8.68 -9.08
C LEU A 78 -6.22 9.84 -9.10
N SER A 79 -7.47 9.57 -9.47
CA SER A 79 -8.51 10.59 -9.42
C SER A 79 -8.73 11.14 -8.00
N GLU A 80 -9.23 12.37 -7.90
CA GLU A 80 -9.39 13.10 -6.63
C GLU A 80 -10.28 12.35 -5.62
N ASN A 81 -11.29 11.63 -6.10
CA ASN A 81 -12.32 11.01 -5.26
C ASN A 81 -11.92 9.64 -4.68
N VAL A 82 -10.70 9.17 -4.93
CA VAL A 82 -10.26 7.84 -4.48
C VAL A 82 -9.98 7.84 -2.98
N ASP A 83 -10.59 6.94 -2.21
CA ASP A 83 -10.15 6.70 -0.84
C ASP A 83 -8.84 5.89 -0.84
N LEU A 84 -7.73 6.55 -0.47
CA LEU A 84 -6.44 5.90 -0.36
C LEU A 84 -6.33 5.05 0.90
N GLY A 85 -7.13 5.35 1.93
CA GLY A 85 -7.05 4.77 3.25
C GLY A 85 -6.83 3.27 3.18
N PRO A 86 -7.75 2.48 2.60
CA PRO A 86 -7.64 1.02 2.50
C PRO A 86 -6.37 0.53 1.78
N LEU A 87 -5.89 1.27 0.78
CA LEU A 87 -4.77 0.90 -0.09
C LEU A 87 -3.40 1.14 0.53
N LEU A 88 -3.25 2.08 1.45
CA LEU A 88 -1.93 2.37 2.00
C LEU A 88 -1.41 1.13 2.76
N GLY A 89 -0.10 0.94 2.88
CA GLY A 89 0.47 -0.17 3.63
C GLY A 89 1.28 -1.16 2.79
N GLU A 90 1.55 -2.32 3.39
CA GLU A 90 2.28 -3.43 2.78
C GLU A 90 1.30 -4.43 2.14
N HIS A 91 1.52 -4.70 0.85
CA HIS A 91 0.74 -5.63 0.04
C HIS A 91 1.55 -6.86 -0.28
N ARG A 92 1.30 -7.96 0.46
CA ARG A 92 2.03 -9.22 0.31
C ARG A 92 1.47 -10.07 -0.83
N TRP A 93 1.58 -9.56 -2.04
CA TRP A 93 1.05 -10.19 -3.25
C TRP A 93 1.48 -11.65 -3.46
N ARG A 94 2.63 -12.06 -2.92
CA ARG A 94 3.06 -13.47 -2.97
C ARG A 94 2.14 -14.41 -2.21
N GLU A 95 1.39 -13.93 -1.23
CA GLU A 95 0.45 -14.74 -0.45
C GLU A 95 -0.79 -15.10 -1.27
N PHE A 96 -1.28 -14.18 -2.11
CA PHE A 96 -2.57 -14.32 -2.81
C PHE A 96 -2.49 -14.42 -4.34
N LEU A 97 -1.36 -14.10 -4.99
CA LEU A 97 -1.17 -14.28 -6.44
C LEU A 97 -0.41 -15.57 -6.78
N LYS A 98 -0.86 -16.29 -7.81
CA LYS A 98 -0.21 -17.52 -8.33
C LYS A 98 1.08 -17.20 -9.07
N SER A 99 1.07 -16.14 -9.88
CA SER A 99 2.23 -15.76 -10.68
C SER A 99 3.18 -14.88 -9.87
N LYS A 100 4.46 -15.23 -9.94
CA LYS A 100 5.55 -14.34 -9.54
C LYS A 100 5.91 -13.47 -10.76
N PRO A 101 6.10 -12.15 -10.60
CA PRO A 101 6.72 -11.36 -11.67
C PRO A 101 8.08 -11.97 -12.00
N THR A 102 8.40 -12.03 -13.29
CA THR A 102 9.54 -12.79 -13.83
C THR A 102 10.87 -12.44 -13.14
N ASN A 103 11.02 -11.20 -12.64
CA ASN A 103 12.29 -10.67 -12.13
C ASN A 103 12.24 -10.02 -10.73
N SER A 104 11.18 -10.25 -9.94
CA SER A 104 11.09 -9.66 -8.59
C SER A 104 11.68 -10.57 -7.52
N SER A 105 12.75 -10.16 -6.82
CA SER A 105 13.17 -10.81 -5.57
C SER A 105 12.24 -10.47 -4.39
N CYS A 106 11.45 -9.41 -4.54
CA CYS A 106 10.52 -8.94 -3.54
C CYS A 106 9.33 -9.89 -3.40
N THR A 107 8.68 -9.81 -2.25
CA THR A 107 7.48 -10.61 -1.92
C THR A 107 6.27 -9.74 -1.60
N ALA A 108 6.48 -8.44 -1.54
CA ALA A 108 5.48 -7.44 -1.22
C ALA A 108 5.78 -6.13 -1.95
N SER A 109 4.76 -5.31 -2.11
CA SER A 109 4.85 -3.92 -2.56
C SER A 109 4.36 -3.01 -1.43
N TYR A 110 4.89 -1.80 -1.34
CA TYR A 110 4.54 -0.87 -0.27
C TYR A 110 3.93 0.38 -0.87
N LEU A 111 2.70 0.68 -0.46
CA LEU A 111 1.92 1.82 -0.92
C LEU A 111 1.92 2.87 0.18
N LEU A 112 2.46 4.05 -0.11
CA LEU A 112 2.51 5.18 0.82
C LEU A 112 1.98 6.42 0.12
N GLU A 113 1.37 7.31 0.88
CA GLU A 113 0.86 8.57 0.32
C GLU A 113 2.03 9.49 -0.03
N TYR A 114 1.94 10.15 -1.17
CA TYR A 114 2.98 11.06 -1.64
C TYR A 114 2.88 12.44 -0.97
N ASN A 115 4.03 13.00 -0.59
CA ASN A 115 4.09 14.30 0.05
C ASN A 115 4.08 15.44 -1.00
N TYR A 116 2.90 15.79 -1.50
CA TYR A 116 2.72 16.87 -2.47
C TYR A 116 3.21 18.22 -1.96
N THR A 117 2.96 18.53 -0.68
CA THR A 117 3.34 19.83 -0.09
C THR A 117 4.83 20.13 -0.20
N VAL A 118 5.67 19.09 -0.17
CA VAL A 118 7.13 19.22 -0.27
C VAL A 118 7.66 19.03 -1.69
N ASN A 119 7.01 18.18 -2.49
CA ASN A 119 7.56 17.75 -3.78
C ASN A 119 6.76 18.19 -5.01
N GLY A 120 5.56 18.77 -4.85
CA GLY A 120 4.75 19.27 -5.95
C GLY A 120 4.37 18.20 -6.97
N LYS A 121 4.12 18.58 -8.21
CA LYS A 121 3.79 17.61 -9.27
C LYS A 121 5.03 16.81 -9.69
N PRO A 122 4.94 15.47 -9.85
CA PRO A 122 6.10 14.66 -10.23
C PRO A 122 6.78 15.08 -11.55
N ASP A 123 6.01 15.50 -12.55
CA ASP A 123 6.49 16.00 -13.85
C ASP A 123 7.52 17.14 -13.73
N ASN A 124 7.40 17.98 -12.69
CA ASN A 124 8.30 19.09 -12.43
C ASN A 124 9.66 18.67 -11.90
N HIS A 125 9.80 17.39 -11.50
CA HIS A 125 10.94 16.83 -10.81
C HIS A 125 11.58 15.65 -11.57
N ASN A 126 11.63 15.71 -12.91
CA ASN A 126 12.27 14.68 -13.75
C ASN A 126 11.70 13.27 -13.59
N TRP A 127 10.41 13.16 -13.27
CA TRP A 127 9.70 11.90 -13.41
C TRP A 127 9.12 11.81 -14.82
N ALA A 128 9.35 10.70 -15.50
CA ALA A 128 8.73 10.43 -16.79
C ALA A 128 7.30 9.94 -16.58
N ASP A 129 6.35 10.50 -17.31
CA ASP A 129 4.94 10.12 -17.27
C ASP A 129 4.64 8.97 -18.25
N HIS A 130 3.88 8.00 -17.78
CA HIS A 130 3.45 6.86 -18.56
C HIS A 130 1.96 6.63 -18.32
N TYR A 131 1.20 6.43 -19.39
CA TYR A 131 -0.25 6.23 -19.34
C TYR A 131 -0.52 4.75 -19.56
N PRO A 132 -1.02 4.01 -18.55
CA PRO A 132 -1.29 2.59 -18.70
C PRO A 132 -2.46 2.37 -19.66
N GLU A 133 -2.31 1.46 -20.61
CA GLU A 133 -3.43 0.92 -21.36
C GLU A 133 -4.11 -0.13 -20.47
N LEU A 134 -5.23 0.25 -19.85
CA LEU A 134 -6.01 -0.61 -18.96
C LEU A 134 -6.66 -1.75 -19.76
N LYS A 135 -5.89 -2.79 -20.05
CA LYS A 135 -6.39 -4.06 -20.55
C LYS A 135 -6.93 -4.86 -19.37
N PRO A 136 -7.96 -5.70 -19.55
CA PRO A 136 -8.43 -6.62 -18.52
C PRO A 136 -7.36 -7.71 -18.28
N PHE A 137 -6.27 -7.33 -17.62
CA PHE A 137 -5.24 -8.25 -17.18
C PHE A 137 -5.49 -8.54 -15.70
N PHE A 138 -6.06 -9.71 -15.44
CA PHE A 138 -6.28 -10.17 -14.08
C PHE A 138 -5.11 -11.07 -13.68
N PRO A 139 -4.32 -10.70 -12.67
CA PRO A 139 -3.34 -11.62 -12.13
C PRO A 139 -4.05 -12.86 -11.61
N ALA A 140 -3.55 -14.05 -11.94
CA ALA A 140 -4.18 -15.28 -11.50
C ALA A 140 -4.07 -15.40 -9.97
N PHE A 141 -5.19 -15.28 -9.25
CA PHE A 141 -5.24 -15.43 -7.79
C PHE A 141 -5.14 -16.91 -7.39
N LYS A 142 -4.56 -17.18 -6.21
CA LYS A 142 -4.36 -18.54 -5.69
C LYS A 142 -5.68 -19.26 -5.39
N ALA A 143 -6.70 -18.52 -4.99
CA ALA A 143 -8.07 -19.01 -4.83
C ALA A 143 -9.06 -17.86 -5.13
N ASP A 144 -10.36 -18.10 -4.91
CA ASP A 144 -11.45 -17.13 -5.05
C ASP A 144 -11.43 -16.12 -3.88
N ILE A 145 -10.32 -15.38 -3.78
CA ILE A 145 -9.97 -14.55 -2.63
C ILE A 145 -10.27 -13.09 -2.96
N THR A 146 -11.16 -12.46 -2.19
CA THR A 146 -11.30 -11.01 -2.11
C THR A 146 -9.95 -10.36 -1.83
N TYR A 147 -9.64 -9.23 -2.48
CA TYR A 147 -8.34 -8.60 -2.31
C TYR A 147 -8.00 -8.36 -0.83
N PRO A 148 -6.88 -8.89 -0.30
CA PRO A 148 -6.62 -8.85 1.13
C PRO A 148 -6.28 -7.43 1.59
N ARG A 149 -6.64 -7.14 2.84
CA ARG A 149 -6.32 -5.86 3.48
C ARG A 149 -4.80 -5.67 3.59
N ALA A 150 -4.34 -4.46 3.29
CA ALA A 150 -2.94 -4.08 3.43
C ALA A 150 -2.47 -4.14 4.90
N HIS A 151 -1.23 -4.58 5.10
CA HIS A 151 -0.58 -4.62 6.42
C HIS A 151 -0.03 -3.24 6.79
N TYR A 152 0.02 -2.93 8.08
CA TYR A 152 0.69 -1.71 8.55
C TYR A 152 2.19 -1.76 8.21
N VAL A 153 2.73 -0.65 7.74
CA VAL A 153 4.17 -0.48 7.53
C VAL A 153 4.66 0.86 8.05
N ASN A 154 5.75 0.85 8.79
CA ASN A 154 6.38 2.09 9.22
C ASN A 154 7.16 2.73 8.05
N ALA A 155 6.70 3.88 7.56
CA ALA A 155 7.32 4.61 6.45
C ALA A 155 8.80 4.97 6.70
N THR A 156 9.21 5.13 7.98
CA THR A 156 10.60 5.47 8.35
C THR A 156 11.62 4.40 7.93
N ARG A 157 11.18 3.16 7.67
CA ARG A 157 12.05 2.10 7.13
C ARG A 157 12.63 2.47 5.76
N PHE A 158 11.95 3.34 5.01
CA PHE A 158 12.36 3.81 3.70
C PHE A 158 13.08 5.16 3.82
N GLY A 159 14.22 5.16 4.52
CA GLY A 159 14.93 6.40 4.87
C GLY A 159 15.23 7.34 3.69
N HIS A 160 15.51 6.78 2.51
CA HIS A 160 15.75 7.54 1.27
C HIS A 160 14.50 8.22 0.69
N LEU A 161 13.30 7.82 1.13
CA LEU A 161 12.01 8.36 0.69
C LEU A 161 11.37 9.29 1.72
N LYS A 162 12.05 9.61 2.83
CA LYS A 162 11.48 10.38 3.95
C LYS A 162 10.85 11.72 3.52
N SER A 163 11.39 12.37 2.49
CA SER A 163 10.80 13.60 1.94
C SER A 163 9.69 13.33 0.92
N LEU A 164 9.70 12.17 0.26
CA LEU A 164 8.80 11.81 -0.84
C LEU A 164 7.44 11.31 -0.34
N VAL A 165 7.40 10.61 0.81
CA VAL A 165 6.20 9.96 1.34
C VAL A 165 5.74 10.57 2.65
N LEU A 166 4.44 10.52 2.90
CA LEU A 166 3.84 10.79 4.19
C LEU A 166 3.88 9.53 5.08
N PRO A 167 3.98 9.70 6.42
CA PRO A 167 3.80 8.58 7.34
C PRO A 167 2.37 8.04 7.25
N LEU A 168 2.19 6.74 7.50
CA LEU A 168 0.85 6.16 7.58
C LEU A 168 0.02 6.83 8.70
N PRO A 169 -1.30 6.99 8.51
CA PRO A 169 -2.19 7.46 9.55
C PRO A 169 -2.09 6.60 10.82
N LYS A 170 -2.05 7.24 11.99
CA LYS A 170 -1.95 6.55 13.30
C LYS A 170 -3.08 5.56 13.56
N GLU A 171 -4.26 5.79 12.96
CA GLU A 171 -5.42 4.90 13.04
C GLU A 171 -5.13 3.49 12.50
N ARG A 172 -4.07 3.33 11.71
CA ARG A 172 -3.66 2.04 11.15
C ARG A 172 -2.59 1.34 11.99
N GLU A 173 -2.03 2.02 12.99
CA GLU A 173 -1.16 1.37 13.97
C GLU A 173 -2.00 0.37 14.75
N ARG A 174 -1.60 -0.90 14.73
CA ARG A 174 -2.24 -1.90 15.57
C ARG A 174 -2.11 -1.45 17.02
N THR A 175 -3.24 -1.37 17.73
CA THR A 175 -3.23 -1.29 19.18
C THR A 175 -2.44 -2.51 19.68
N PRO A 176 -1.40 -2.34 20.51
CA PRO A 176 -0.66 -3.47 21.04
C PRO A 176 -1.65 -4.40 21.74
N THR A 177 -1.57 -5.71 21.44
CA THR A 177 -2.38 -6.71 22.11
C THR A 177 -2.18 -6.53 23.61
N PRO A 178 -3.24 -6.35 24.42
CA PRO A 178 -3.06 -6.21 25.85
C PRO A 178 -2.30 -7.44 26.37
N PRO A 179 -1.41 -7.27 27.35
CA PRO A 179 -0.72 -8.41 27.96
C PRO A 179 -1.77 -9.43 28.43
N PRO A 180 -1.49 -10.73 28.31
CA PRO A 180 -2.41 -11.76 28.78
C PRO A 180 -2.73 -11.46 30.24
N THR A 181 -4.02 -11.30 30.54
CA THR A 181 -4.48 -11.12 31.92
C THR A 181 -4.03 -12.33 32.70
N ASP A 182 -3.15 -12.11 33.68
CA ASP A 182 -2.67 -13.15 34.58
C ASP A 182 -3.89 -13.66 35.35
N VAL A 183 -4.45 -14.78 34.90
CA VAL A 183 -5.57 -15.43 35.59
C VAL A 183 -4.92 -16.10 36.79
N SER A 184 -4.83 -15.37 37.90
CA SER A 184 -4.50 -15.94 39.19
C SER A 184 -5.53 -17.02 39.46
N ILE A 185 -5.13 -18.27 39.25
CA ILE A 185 -5.88 -19.44 39.68
C ILE A 185 -5.84 -19.37 41.20
N ASP A 186 -6.83 -18.70 41.78
CA ASP A 186 -7.08 -18.77 43.21
C ASP A 186 -7.34 -20.24 43.52
N SER A 187 -6.44 -20.76 44.34
CA SER A 187 -6.41 -22.09 44.92
C SER A 187 -7.83 -22.50 45.33
N PHE A 188 -8.46 -23.35 44.53
CA PHE A 188 -9.69 -24.03 44.92
C PHE A 188 -9.35 -24.91 46.13
N SER A 189 -9.64 -24.39 47.31
CA SER A 189 -9.55 -25.10 48.57
C SER A 189 -10.51 -26.29 48.50
N PHE A 190 -9.98 -27.46 48.17
CA PHE A 190 -10.68 -28.73 48.28
C PHE A 190 -11.09 -28.93 49.73
N TRP A 191 -12.34 -28.62 50.04
CA TRP A 191 -12.99 -29.10 51.25
C TRP A 191 -13.21 -30.60 51.10
N PHE A 192 -12.34 -31.38 51.75
CA PHE A 192 -12.67 -32.74 52.16
C PHE A 192 -13.89 -32.65 53.10
N CYS A 193 -15.05 -33.15 52.65
CA CYS A 193 -16.07 -33.61 53.58
C CYS A 193 -15.77 -35.08 53.86
N ASP A 194 -15.19 -35.33 55.03
CA ASP A 194 -15.28 -36.60 55.73
C ASP A 194 -16.75 -37.00 55.84
N VAL A 195 -17.10 -38.15 55.28
CA VAL A 195 -18.35 -38.85 55.58
C VAL A 195 -17.99 -39.94 56.57
N ASP A 196 -18.11 -39.59 57.84
CA ASP A 196 -18.07 -40.53 58.95
C ASP A 196 -19.29 -41.47 58.91
N LEU A 197 -19.00 -42.71 59.30
CA LEU A 197 -19.96 -43.77 59.62
C LEU A 197 -21.07 -43.29 60.56
N LEU A 198 -22.29 -43.79 60.37
CA LEU A 198 -23.11 -44.34 61.47
C LEU A 198 -24.26 -45.21 60.94
N THR A 199 -24.16 -46.47 61.34
CA THR A 199 -25.17 -47.50 61.64
C THR A 199 -26.64 -47.08 61.68
N TYR A 200 -27.52 -47.89 61.06
CA TYR A 200 -28.65 -48.57 61.70
C TYR A 200 -29.09 -49.78 60.86
#